data_AF-A0A961FLV5-F1
#
_entry.id   AF-A0A961FLV5-F1
#
_cell.length_a   1.000
_cell.length_b   1.000
_cell.length_c   1.000
_cell.angle_alpha   90.00
_cell.angle_beta   90.00
_cell.angle_gamma   90.00
#
_symmetry.space_group_name_H-M   'P 1'
#
loop_
_entity.id
_entity.type
_entity.pdbx_description
1 polymer ?
#
loop_
_entity_poly.entity_id
_entity_poly.type
_entity_poly.pdbx_seq_one_letter_code
_entity_poly.pdbx_strand_id
1 'polypeptide(L)' 'LNVRHRMKDAGGTIGKIYGQEKNITTYNLARMNMLLHGVKDTEFEIFHGDTLLNEWDGENDE' A
#
# COMPACT_ATOMS: atom_id res chain seq x y z
N LEU A 1 -0.59 5.30 -16.29
CA LEU A 1 0.61 5.75 -15.56
C LEU A 1 1.07 4.62 -14.63
N ASN A 2 2.02 3.78 -15.04
CA ASN A 2 2.55 2.71 -14.19
C ASN A 2 3.86 3.19 -13.55
N VAL A 3 3.78 3.68 -12.30
CA VAL A 3 4.95 4.20 -11.55
C VAL A 3 6.04 3.13 -11.41
N ARG A 4 5.65 1.85 -11.28
CA ARG A 4 6.57 0.70 -11.19
C ARG A 4 7.40 0.52 -12.45
N HIS A 5 6.80 0.71 -13.63
CA HIS A 5 7.54 0.63 -14.89
C HIS A 5 8.59 1.75 -14.99
N ARG A 6 8.19 2.99 -14.70
CA ARG A 6 9.11 4.14 -14.75
C ARG A 6 10.25 4.06 -13.74
N MET A 7 9.96 3.57 -12.52
CA MET A 7 11.01 3.36 -11.50
C MET A 7 12.01 2.31 -11.98
N LYS A 8 11.55 1.22 -12.61
CA LYS A 8 12.41 0.20 -13.18
C LYS A 8 13.26 0.73 -14.33
N ASP A 9 12.69 1.53 -15.22
CA ASP A 9 13.40 2.12 -16.36
C ASP A 9 14.47 3.13 -15.91
N ALA A 10 14.25 3.80 -14.78
CA ALA A 10 15.23 4.66 -14.13
C ALA A 10 16.30 3.88 -13.32
N GLY A 11 16.28 2.55 -13.35
CA GLY A 11 17.21 1.71 -12.58
C GLY A 11 16.89 1.61 -11.08
N GLY A 12 15.73 2.10 -10.64
CA GLY A 12 15.27 2.05 -9.25
C GLY A 12 14.39 0.85 -8.94
N THR A 13 14.24 0.55 -7.65
CA THR A 13 13.30 -0.45 -7.13
C THR A 13 12.22 0.24 -6.30
N ILE A 14 11.01 -0.32 -6.30
CA ILE A 14 9.95 0.08 -5.37
C ILE A 14 10.04 -0.84 -4.16
N GLY A 15 10.12 -0.26 -2.95
CA GLY A 15 10.06 -0.99 -1.69
C GLY A 15 8.62 -1.43 -1.35
N LYS A 16 8.33 -1.67 -0.06
CA LYS A 16 6.97 -1.96 0.40
C LYS A 16 6.10 -0.69 0.32
N ILE A 17 4.89 -0.82 -0.19
CA ILE A 17 3.91 0.29 -0.31
C ILE A 17 3.08 0.35 0.96
N TYR A 18 3.07 1.48 1.64
CA TYR A 18 2.28 1.71 2.84
C TYR A 18 1.14 2.67 2.51
N GLY A 19 -0.06 2.39 3.00
CA GLY A 19 -1.20 3.30 2.92
C GLY A 19 -2.13 3.18 4.12
N GLN A 20 -2.96 4.20 4.36
CA GLN A 20 -3.99 4.16 5.37
C GLN A 20 -5.28 4.77 4.80
N GLU A 21 -6.39 4.07 5.00
CA GLU A 21 -7.70 4.47 4.47
C GLU A 21 -8.78 4.28 5.53
N LYS A 22 -9.56 5.34 5.77
CA LYS A 22 -10.63 5.34 6.79
C LYS A 22 -11.87 4.61 6.33
N ASN A 23 -12.19 4.67 5.04
CA ASN A 23 -13.41 4.07 4.51
C ASN A 23 -13.18 2.61 4.13
N ILE A 24 -13.93 1.70 4.77
CA ILE A 24 -13.80 0.25 4.55
C ILE A 24 -13.99 -0.18 3.08
N THR A 25 -14.88 0.48 2.33
CA THR A 25 -15.13 0.16 0.92
C THR A 25 -13.94 0.57 0.07
N THR A 26 -13.41 1.77 0.28
CA THR A 26 -12.22 2.27 -0.42
C THR A 26 -10.97 1.48 -0.04
N TYR A 27 -10.84 1.08 1.23
CA TYR A 27 -9.79 0.20 1.73
C TYR A 27 -9.76 -1.14 0.96
N ASN A 28 -10.90 -1.82 0.88
CA ASN A 28 -11.00 -3.09 0.14
C ASN A 28 -10.72 -2.90 -1.34
N LEU A 29 -11.23 -1.81 -1.95
CA LEU A 29 -10.94 -1.47 -3.33
C LEU A 29 -9.45 -1.25 -3.57
N ALA A 30 -8.77 -0.54 -2.67
CA ALA A 30 -7.33 -0.29 -2.78
C ALA A 30 -6.54 -1.60 -2.71
N ARG A 31 -6.87 -2.52 -1.78
CA ARG A 31 -6.23 -3.84 -1.71
C ARG A 31 -6.47 -4.67 -2.96
N MET A 32 -7.70 -4.71 -3.47
CA MET A 32 -8.03 -5.39 -4.73
C MET A 32 -7.25 -4.80 -5.91
N ASN A 33 -7.16 -3.47 -6.00
CA ASN A 33 -6.39 -2.79 -7.06
C ASN A 33 -4.91 -3.17 -7.03
N MET A 34 -4.29 -3.25 -5.84
CA MET A 34 -2.89 -3.67 -5.70
C MET A 34 -2.68 -5.09 -6.24
N LEU A 35 -3.55 -6.03 -5.83
CA LEU A 35 -3.49 -7.42 -6.27
C LEU A 35 -3.72 -7.56 -7.79
N LEU A 36 -4.72 -6.87 -8.34
CA LEU A 36 -5.03 -6.88 -9.77
C LEU A 36 -3.91 -6.29 -10.63
N HIS A 37 -3.12 -5.36 -10.08
CA HIS A 37 -1.94 -4.80 -10.73
C HIS A 37 -0.65 -5.61 -10.46
N GLY A 38 -0.76 -6.80 -9.87
CA GLY A 38 0.34 -7.73 -9.68
C GLY A 38 1.30 -7.35 -8.55
N VAL A 39 0.88 -6.48 -7.63
CA VAL A 39 1.62 -6.20 -6.40
C VAL A 39 1.33 -7.33 -5.41
N LYS A 40 2.37 -7.99 -4.90
CA LYS A 40 2.20 -9.09 -3.94
C LYS A 40 1.74 -8.54 -2.59
N ASP A 41 1.00 -9.32 -1.82
CA ASP A 41 0.56 -8.95 -0.47
C ASP A 41 1.75 -8.64 0.46
N THR A 42 2.94 -9.22 0.20
CA THR A 42 4.19 -8.88 0.92
C THR A 42 4.83 -7.56 0.47
N GLU A 43 4.40 -6.99 -0.66
CA GLU A 43 4.92 -5.75 -1.24
C GLU A 43 4.03 -4.53 -0.90
N PHE A 44 2.90 -4.71 -0.21
CA PHE A 44 2.09 -3.60 0.27
C PHE A 44 1.45 -3.89 1.62
N GLU A 45 1.12 -2.84 2.35
CA GLU A 45 0.29 -2.92 3.53
C GLU A 45 -0.59 -1.68 3.58
N ILE A 46 -1.89 -1.90 3.75
CA ILE A 46 -2.86 -0.81 3.86
C ILE A 46 -3.55 -0.99 5.20
N PHE A 47 -3.54 0.03 6.04
CA PHE A 47 -4.24 0.04 7.31
C PHE A 47 -5.64 0.64 7.16
N HIS A 48 -6.63 0.03 7.80
CA HIS A 48 -7.99 0.58 7.87
C HIS A 48 -8.15 1.42 9.13
N GLY A 49 -8.14 2.74 8.99
CA GLY A 49 -8.23 3.65 10.13
C GLY A 49 -8.21 5.12 9.73
N ASP A 50 -8.60 5.97 10.67
CA ASP A 50 -8.48 7.43 10.51
C ASP A 50 -7.02 7.84 10.73
N THR A 51 -6.41 8.47 9.73
CA THR A 51 -4.99 8.84 9.75
C THR A 51 -4.61 9.83 10.86
N LEU A 52 -5.58 10.56 11.43
CA LEU A 52 -5.33 11.55 12.48
C LEU A 52 -5.65 11.02 13.88
N LEU A 53 -6.57 10.08 13.99
CA LEU A 53 -7.06 9.57 15.28
C LEU A 53 -6.51 8.20 15.63
N ASN A 54 -6.17 7.40 14.63
CA ASN A 54 -5.61 6.06 14.79
C ASN A 54 -4.30 6.04 13.99
N GLU A 55 -3.20 6.35 14.65
CA GLU A 55 -1.88 6.18 14.04
C GLU A 55 -1.70 4.70 13.71
N TRP A 56 -1.19 4.42 12.51
CA TRP A 56 -0.73 3.09 12.21
C TRP A 56 0.55 2.88 13.01
N ASP A 57 0.40 2.27 14.17
CA ASP A 57 1.52 1.86 15.02
C ASP A 57 2.36 0.85 14.23
N GLY A 58 3.39 1.33 13.55
CA GLY A 58 4.37 0.53 12.81
C GLY A 58 5.24 -0.35 13.71
N GLU A 59 4.84 -0.56 14.96
CA GLU A 59 5.55 -1.29 16.02
C GLU A 59 4.78 -2.55 16.47
N ASN A 60 4.31 -3.38 15.53
CA ASN A 60 3.90 -4.76 15.85
C ASN A 60 4.63 -5.81 14.98
N ASP A 61 5.72 -5.43 14.31
CA ASP A 61 6.70 -6.39 13.80
C ASP A 61 7.65 -6.79 14.97
N GLU A 62 7.14 -7.58 15.92
CA GLU A 62 7.96 -8.48 16.77
C GLU A 62 8.13 -9.86 16.08
#